data_AF-A0A8T3Z7C5-F1
#
_entry.id   AF-A0A8T3Z7C5-F1
#
_cell.length_a   1.000
_cell.length_b   1.000
_cell.length_c   1.000
_cell.angle_alpha   90.00
_cell.angle_beta   90.00
_cell.angle_gamma   90.00
#
_symmetry.space_group_name_H-M   'P 1'
#
loop_
_entity.id
_entity.type
_entity.pdbx_description
1 polymer ?
#
loop_
_entity_poly.entity_id
_entity_poly.type
_entity_poly.pdbx_seq_one_letter_code
_entity_poly.pdbx_strand_id
1 'polypeptide(L)' 'TAQKLLTHFSTPERLFAANEKELQEVDGIGKVLARKIRFILSHTYDLQRTPI' A
#
# COMPACT_ATOMS: atom_id res chain seq x y z
N THR A 1 -5.01 -3.76 10.20
CA THR A 1 -4.55 -2.92 9.07
C THR A 1 -3.63 -3.68 8.12
N ALA A 2 -2.54 -4.34 8.55
CA ALA A 2 -1.79 -5.21 7.62
C ALA A 2 -2.57 -6.51 7.25
N GLN A 3 -3.20 -7.15 8.22
CA GLN A 3 -3.99 -8.38 8.01
C GLN A 3 -5.11 -8.18 6.99
N LYS A 4 -5.85 -7.06 7.05
CA LYS A 4 -6.96 -6.76 6.11
C LYS A 4 -6.47 -6.61 4.67
N LEU A 5 -5.31 -5.98 4.45
CA LEU A 5 -4.68 -5.90 3.13
C LEU A 5 -4.38 -7.29 2.59
N LEU A 6 -3.75 -8.14 3.41
CA LEU A 6 -3.41 -9.51 2.99
C LEU A 6 -4.64 -10.39 2.79
N THR A 7 -5.68 -10.27 3.62
CA THR A 7 -6.95 -10.96 3.43
C THR A 7 -7.64 -10.52 2.14
N HIS A 8 -7.66 -9.20 1.84
CA HIS A 8 -8.32 -8.66 0.67
C HIS A 8 -7.59 -9.03 -0.64
N PHE A 9 -6.26 -8.83 -0.69
CA PHE A 9 -5.47 -9.07 -1.91
C PHE A 9 -4.97 -10.51 -2.06
N SER A 10 -5.08 -11.34 -1.01
CA SER A 10 -4.64 -12.74 -0.91
C SER A 10 -3.13 -12.99 -1.02
N THR A 11 -2.42 -12.19 -1.82
CA THR A 11 -0.98 -12.32 -2.10
C THR A 11 -0.30 -10.96 -2.08
N PRO A 12 0.98 -10.87 -1.67
CA PRO A 12 1.74 -9.62 -1.74
C PRO A 12 1.77 -9.04 -3.15
N GLU A 13 1.97 -9.85 -4.19
CA GLU A 13 2.07 -9.41 -5.58
C GLU A 13 0.82 -8.66 -6.04
N ARG A 14 -0.37 -9.16 -5.66
CA ARG A 14 -1.64 -8.47 -5.93
C ARG A 14 -1.74 -7.13 -5.20
N LEU A 15 -1.26 -7.06 -3.95
CA LEU A 15 -1.18 -5.81 -3.21
C LEU A 15 -0.22 -4.81 -3.90
N PHE A 16 0.94 -5.26 -4.38
CA PHE A 16 1.90 -4.41 -5.10
C PHE A 16 1.35 -3.86 -6.42
N ALA A 17 0.49 -4.63 -7.10
CA ALA A 17 -0.16 -4.24 -8.35
C ALA A 17 -1.38 -3.31 -8.15
N ALA A 18 -1.96 -3.27 -6.95
CA ALA A 18 -3.18 -2.51 -6.68
C ALA A 18 -3.01 -1.00 -6.89
N ASN A 19 -4.06 -0.38 -7.44
CA ASN A 19 -4.18 1.06 -7.58
C ASN A 19 -4.83 1.72 -6.35
N GLU A 20 -4.83 3.05 -6.29
CA GLU A 20 -5.36 3.78 -5.12
C GLU A 20 -6.86 3.54 -4.85
N LYS A 21 -7.67 3.23 -5.87
CA LYS A 21 -9.10 2.94 -5.68
C LYS A 21 -9.30 1.56 -5.06
N GLU A 22 -8.59 0.56 -5.56
CA GLU A 22 -8.64 -0.82 -5.01
C GLU A 22 -8.16 -0.84 -3.55
N LEU A 23 -7.12 -0.08 -3.22
CA LEU A 23 -6.67 0.07 -1.83
C LEU A 23 -7.75 0.67 -0.91
N GLN A 24 -8.63 1.53 -1.43
CA GLN A 24 -9.72 2.14 -0.65
C GLN A 24 -10.89 1.19 -0.38
N GLU A 25 -10.97 0.06 -1.07
CA GLU A 25 -11.99 -0.97 -0.82
C GLU A 25 -11.68 -1.78 0.46
N VAL A 26 -10.46 -1.67 0.97
CA VAL A 26 -10.06 -2.31 2.23
C VAL A 26 -10.57 -1.50 3.41
N ASP A 27 -11.36 -2.13 4.26
CA ASP A 27 -11.94 -1.49 5.44
C ASP A 27 -10.87 -0.84 6.34
N GLY A 28 -11.03 0.46 6.58
CA GLY A 28 -10.09 1.31 7.30
C GLY A 28 -9.01 1.99 6.44
N ILE A 29 -9.04 1.84 5.12
CA ILE A 29 -8.13 2.54 4.19
C ILE A 29 -8.90 3.62 3.43
N GLY A 30 -8.78 4.86 3.91
CA GLY A 30 -9.28 6.03 3.17
C GLY A 30 -8.27 6.56 2.14
N LYS A 31 -8.70 7.56 1.37
CA LYS A 31 -7.92 8.22 0.30
C LYS A 31 -6.49 8.59 0.71
N VAL A 32 -6.29 9.15 1.90
CA VAL A 32 -4.96 9.57 2.39
C VAL A 32 -4.03 8.36 2.57
N LEU A 33 -4.53 7.29 3.17
CA LEU A 33 -3.73 6.10 3.45
C LEU A 33 -3.45 5.32 2.17
N ALA A 34 -4.44 5.19 1.28
CA ALA A 34 -4.26 4.56 -0.04
C ALA A 34 -3.17 5.24 -0.86
N ARG A 35 -3.18 6.58 -0.92
CA ARG A 35 -2.15 7.37 -1.61
C ARG A 35 -0.76 7.15 -1.01
N LYS A 36 -0.65 7.13 0.32
CA LYS A 36 0.64 6.90 1.01
C LYS A 36 1.17 5.49 0.74
N ILE A 37 0.31 4.47 0.76
CA ILE A 37 0.68 3.10 0.43
C ILE A 37 1.17 3.03 -1.02
N ARG A 38 0.41 3.55 -1.99
CA ARG A 38 0.79 3.54 -3.39
C ARG A 38 2.13 4.25 -3.65
N PHE A 39 2.36 5.37 -2.97
CA PHE A 39 3.63 6.08 -3.00
C PHE A 39 4.77 5.20 -2.49
N ILE A 40 4.65 4.59 -1.31
CA ILE A 40 5.71 3.73 -0.75
C ILE A 40 6.00 2.55 -1.69
N LEU A 41 4.95 1.88 -2.20
CA LEU A 41 5.10 0.73 -3.09
C LEU A 41 5.68 1.08 -4.47
N SER A 42 5.68 2.35 -4.87
CA SER A 42 6.26 2.80 -6.15
C SER A 42 7.71 3.29 -6.02
N HIS A 43 8.26 3.38 -4.81
CA HIS A 43 9.62 3.85 -4.58
C HIS A 43 10.52 2.66 -4.28
N THR A 44 11.69 2.65 -4.92
CA THR A 44 12.77 1.74 -4.53
C THR A 44 13.33 2.18 -3.19
N TYR A 45 13.61 1.22 -2.30
CA TYR A 45 14.31 1.51 -1.07
C TYR A 45 15.76 1.90 -1.39
N ASP A 46 16.06 3.19 -1.27
CA ASP A 46 17.41 3.73 -1.42
C ASP A 46 18.00 4.03 -0.03
N LEU A 47 19.07 3.31 0.31
CA LEU A 47 19.77 3.42 1.59
C LEU A 47 20.37 4.81 1.85
N GLN A 48 20.42 5.69 0.85
CA GLN A 48 21.06 7.00 0.95
C GLN A 48 20.09 8.14 1.34
N ARG A 49 18.79 7.88 1.48
CA ARG A 49 17.77 8.89 1.82
C ARG A 49 16.69 8.38 2.77
N THR A 50 17.01 8.29 4.05
CA THR A 50 15.98 8.22 5.11
C THR A 50 15.98 9.52 5.92
N PRO A 51 14.95 10.38 5.83
CA PRO A 51 14.67 11.33 6.89
C PRO A 51 14.05 10.57 8.06
N ILE A 52 14.74 10.62 9.21
CA ILE A 52 14.22 10.25 10.54
C ILE A 52 13.13 11.22 10.96
#